data_AF-A0A7W5NJY8-F1
#
_entry.id   AF-A0A7W5NJY8-F1
#
_cell.length_a   1.000
_cell.length_b   1.000
_cell.length_c   1.000
_cell.angle_alpha   90.00
_cell.angle_beta   90.00
_cell.angle_gamma   90.00
#
_symmetry.space_group_name_H-M   'P 1'
#
loop_
_entity.id
_entity.type
_entity.pdbx_description
1 polymer ?
#
loop_
_entity_poly.entity_id
_entity_poly.type
_entity_poly.pdbx_seq_one_letter_code
_entity_poly.pdbx_strand_id
1 'polypeptide(L)'
;MTQKHDPQAGQSERSEGVNGVTLGILERRRIEAEIIKPIYEILKRDFGAQRAQAVIAEAVRGAAIDAGRDFAAREPNGTSIASFIALQVLWEKDDALEVETLRADADAYDYNVHRCSYAEMYHAMGLGEIGHLLSCARDSEFIAGYDPRIELTRTSTIMQGGKCCDFRYRVRDAQAQKAHTEQANG
;
A
#
# COMPACT_ATOMS: atom_id res chain seq x y z
N MET A 1 32.16 4.69 30.70
CA MET A 1 31.79 3.68 29.69
C MET A 1 30.50 4.12 29.04
N THR A 2 30.61 4.87 27.94
CA THR A 2 29.45 5.36 27.18
C THR A 2 28.90 4.18 26.39
N GLN A 3 27.70 3.70 26.76
CA GLN A 3 26.99 2.70 25.96
C GLN A 3 26.73 3.32 24.59
N LYS A 4 27.31 2.73 23.55
CA LYS A 4 26.92 3.00 22.17
C LYS A 4 25.53 2.42 22.00
N HIS A 5 24.55 3.29 21.86
CA HIS A 5 23.21 2.89 21.44
C HIS A 5 23.32 2.46 19.98
N ASP A 6 23.12 1.17 19.71
CA ASP A 6 23.08 0.63 18.36
C ASP A 6 21.68 0.88 17.77
N PRO A 7 21.52 1.79 16.79
CA PRO A 7 20.21 2.14 16.25
C PRO A 7 19.58 1.01 15.41
N GLN A 8 20.31 -0.07 15.10
CA GLN A 8 19.80 -1.18 14.30
C GLN A 8 18.96 -2.20 15.08
N ALA A 9 19.13 -2.30 16.40
CA ALA A 9 18.48 -3.34 17.20
C ALA A 9 16.94 -3.20 17.27
N GLY A 10 16.39 -1.98 17.17
CA GLY A 10 14.96 -1.71 17.31
C GLY A 10 14.14 -1.69 16.02
N GLN A 11 14.71 -2.07 14.88
CA GLN A 11 14.06 -1.91 13.56
C GLN A 11 13.68 -3.25 12.89
N SER A 12 14.37 -4.34 13.25
CA SER A 12 14.06 -5.72 12.84
C SER A 12 12.68 -6.18 13.31
N GLU A 13 12.30 -5.81 14.54
CA GLU A 13 11.12 -6.34 15.24
C GLU A 13 9.77 -5.91 14.63
N ARG A 14 9.72 -4.84 13.82
CA ARG A 14 8.44 -4.29 13.33
C ARG A 14 7.77 -5.07 12.20
N SER A 15 8.50 -5.95 11.53
CA SER A 15 7.96 -6.81 10.46
C SER A 15 7.84 -8.28 10.83
N GLU A 16 8.42 -8.68 11.95
CA GLU A 16 8.30 -10.02 12.50
C GLU A 16 6.91 -10.17 13.13
N GLY A 17 6.11 -11.09 12.61
CA GLY A 17 4.85 -11.49 13.25
C GLY A 17 5.11 -12.27 14.53
N VAL A 18 4.04 -12.68 15.20
CA VAL A 18 4.13 -13.51 16.40
C VAL A 18 4.89 -14.81 16.05
N ASN A 19 5.90 -15.16 16.86
CA ASN A 19 6.79 -16.32 16.67
C ASN A 19 7.78 -16.23 15.48
N GLY A 20 8.13 -15.03 15.01
CA GLY A 20 9.18 -14.84 13.99
C GLY A 20 8.74 -15.13 12.56
N VAL A 21 7.43 -15.30 12.32
CA VAL A 21 6.87 -15.47 10.98
C VAL A 21 6.57 -14.10 10.37
N THR A 22 7.14 -13.78 9.21
CA THR A 22 6.78 -12.55 8.49
C THR A 22 5.33 -12.63 8.00
N LEU A 23 4.49 -11.74 8.51
CA LEU A 23 3.07 -11.68 8.20
C LEU A 23 2.85 -11.11 6.79
N GLY A 24 2.05 -11.79 5.97
CA GLY A 24 1.55 -11.21 4.71
C GLY A 24 0.69 -9.97 4.96
N ILE A 25 0.60 -9.08 3.98
CA ILE A 25 -0.18 -7.85 4.13
C ILE A 25 -1.68 -8.18 4.30
N LEU A 26 -2.20 -9.22 3.65
CA LEU A 26 -3.58 -9.67 3.81
C LEU A 26 -3.92 -10.01 5.26
N GLU A 27 -3.11 -10.86 5.90
CA GLU A 27 -3.35 -11.27 7.28
C GLU A 27 -3.20 -10.11 8.26
N ARG A 28 -2.21 -9.21 8.03
CA ARG A 28 -2.09 -7.97 8.81
C ARG A 28 -3.36 -7.13 8.72
N ARG A 29 -3.90 -6.94 7.50
CA ARG A 29 -5.13 -6.19 7.26
C ARG A 29 -6.34 -6.84 7.91
N ARG A 30 -6.41 -8.17 7.94
CA ARG A 30 -7.45 -8.93 8.66
C ARG A 30 -7.45 -8.61 10.15
N ILE A 31 -6.29 -8.69 10.81
CA ILE A 31 -6.14 -8.42 12.24
C ILE A 31 -6.51 -6.97 12.56
N GLU A 32 -6.02 -6.00 11.78
CA GLU A 32 -6.38 -4.59 11.97
C GLU A 32 -7.89 -4.35 11.78
N ALA A 33 -8.51 -5.05 10.84
CA ALA A 33 -9.94 -4.95 10.58
C ALA A 33 -10.81 -5.46 11.74
N GLU A 34 -10.36 -6.48 12.48
CA GLU A 34 -11.09 -7.00 13.65
C GLU A 34 -11.29 -5.95 14.74
N ILE A 35 -10.30 -5.08 14.95
CA ILE A 35 -10.41 -3.98 15.93
C ILE A 35 -11.04 -2.71 15.32
N ILE A 36 -10.80 -2.42 14.04
CA ILE A 36 -11.41 -1.26 13.36
C ILE A 36 -12.92 -1.42 13.25
N LYS A 37 -13.43 -2.63 13.01
CA LYS A 37 -14.87 -2.89 12.86
C LYS A 37 -15.71 -2.35 14.04
N PRO A 38 -15.52 -2.79 15.30
CA PRO A 38 -16.33 -2.28 16.40
C PRO A 38 -16.18 -0.78 16.62
N ILE A 39 -15.00 -0.20 16.36
CA ILE A 39 -14.78 1.25 16.45
C ILE A 39 -15.62 1.97 15.39
N TYR A 40 -15.58 1.49 14.15
CA TYR A 40 -16.36 2.07 13.05
C TYR A 40 -17.86 2.00 13.31
N GLU A 41 -18.37 0.87 13.80
CA GLU A 41 -19.80 0.74 14.13
C GLU A 41 -20.24 1.71 15.22
N ILE A 42 -19.42 1.94 16.25
CA ILE A 42 -19.70 2.93 17.29
C ILE A 42 -19.68 4.34 16.69
N LEU A 43 -18.67 4.68 15.90
CA LEU A 43 -18.58 5.98 15.23
C LEU A 43 -19.78 6.22 14.30
N LYS A 44 -20.19 5.19 13.56
CA LYS A 44 -21.32 5.26 12.63
C LYS A 44 -22.65 5.44 13.38
N ARG A 45 -22.85 4.72 14.49
CA ARG A 45 -24.02 4.87 15.37
C ARG A 45 -24.12 6.27 15.94
N ASP A 46 -23.02 6.83 16.43
CA ASP A 46 -23.02 8.07 17.21
C ASP A 46 -22.89 9.33 16.35
N PHE A 47 -22.19 9.25 15.22
CA PHE A 47 -21.83 10.41 14.38
C PHE A 47 -22.25 10.26 12.91
N GLY A 48 -22.89 9.15 12.54
CA GLY A 48 -23.29 8.86 11.17
C GLY A 48 -22.16 8.35 10.28
N ALA A 49 -22.55 7.70 9.18
CA ALA A 49 -21.62 7.01 8.29
C ALA A 49 -20.55 7.94 7.68
N GLN A 50 -20.93 9.14 7.24
CA GLN A 50 -20.00 10.07 6.59
C GLN A 50 -18.86 10.48 7.52
N ARG A 51 -19.17 10.84 8.77
CA ARG A 51 -18.13 11.24 9.74
C ARG A 51 -17.28 10.05 10.16
N ALA A 52 -17.89 8.89 10.39
CA ALA A 52 -17.17 7.67 10.71
C ALA A 52 -16.17 7.29 9.60
N GLN A 53 -16.60 7.32 8.34
CA GLN A 53 -15.73 7.03 7.19
C GLN A 53 -14.60 8.04 7.05
N ALA A 54 -14.87 9.34 7.27
CA ALA A 54 -13.84 10.37 7.21
C ALA A 54 -12.72 10.14 8.24
N VAL A 55 -13.08 9.78 9.48
CA VAL A 55 -12.11 9.48 10.55
C VAL A 55 -11.27 8.25 10.20
N ILE A 56 -11.91 7.16 9.74
CA ILE A 56 -11.18 5.95 9.31
C ILE A 56 -10.24 6.27 8.15
N ALA A 57 -10.71 7.03 7.15
CA ALA A 57 -9.90 7.39 6.00
C ALA A 57 -8.65 8.20 6.41
N GLU A 58 -8.81 9.19 7.28
CA GLU A 58 -7.69 10.00 7.79
C GLU A 58 -6.63 9.14 8.51
N ALA A 59 -7.08 8.31 9.46
CA ALA A 59 -6.19 7.44 10.21
C ALA A 59 -5.44 6.44 9.31
N VAL A 60 -6.15 5.82 8.37
CA VAL A 60 -5.57 4.82 7.47
C VAL A 60 -4.59 5.44 6.47
N ARG A 61 -4.87 6.63 5.93
CA ARG A 61 -3.94 7.35 5.06
C ARG A 61 -2.63 7.67 5.78
N GLY A 62 -2.70 8.23 6.99
CA GLY A 62 -1.52 8.51 7.80
C GLY A 62 -0.68 7.25 8.06
N ALA A 63 -1.33 6.17 8.49
CA ALA A 63 -0.66 4.89 8.72
C ALA A 63 -0.05 4.27 7.45
N ALA A 64 -0.61 4.56 6.27
CA ALA A 64 -0.07 4.08 4.99
C ALA A 64 1.19 4.86 4.59
N ILE A 65 1.20 6.19 4.77
CA ILE A 65 2.39 7.03 4.54
C ILE A 65 3.54 6.59 5.45
N ASP A 66 3.27 6.41 6.74
CA ASP A 66 4.29 5.99 7.71
C ASP A 66 4.84 4.60 7.37
N ALA A 67 3.97 3.66 6.97
CA ALA A 67 4.42 2.36 6.47
C ALA A 67 5.31 2.51 5.22
N GLY A 68 4.94 3.36 4.26
CA GLY A 68 5.77 3.64 3.09
C GLY A 68 7.17 4.11 3.48
N ARG A 69 7.27 5.07 4.42
CA ARG A 69 8.55 5.60 4.94
C ARG A 69 9.38 4.52 5.64
N ASP A 70 8.73 3.68 6.44
CA ASP A 70 9.39 2.58 7.15
C ASP A 70 9.98 1.56 6.17
N PHE A 71 9.29 1.26 5.08
CA PHE A 71 9.80 0.39 4.03
C PHE A 71 10.94 1.05 3.26
N ALA A 72 10.80 2.33 2.89
CA ALA A 72 11.84 3.09 2.21
C ALA A 72 13.16 3.14 3.00
N ALA A 73 13.07 3.31 4.33
CA ALA A 73 14.24 3.35 5.21
C ALA A 73 15.03 2.03 5.27
N ARG A 74 14.42 0.91 4.83
CA ARG A 74 15.06 -0.41 4.78
C ARG A 74 15.78 -0.67 3.46
N GLU A 75 15.58 0.16 2.45
CA GLU A 75 16.22 0.00 1.15
C GLU A 75 17.69 0.46 1.21
N PRO A 76 18.67 -0.46 1.10
CA PRO A 76 20.07 -0.13 1.31
C PRO A 76 20.63 0.84 0.27
N ASN A 77 20.01 0.88 -0.92
CA ASN A 77 20.43 1.71 -2.05
C ASN A 77 19.44 2.85 -2.35
N GLY A 78 18.54 3.15 -1.41
CA GLY A 78 17.43 4.05 -1.63
C GLY A 78 16.29 3.45 -2.46
N THR A 79 15.20 4.20 -2.61
CA THR A 79 13.98 3.73 -3.26
C THR A 79 14.01 3.87 -4.79
N SER A 80 13.31 2.95 -5.45
CA SER A 80 13.13 2.89 -6.90
C SER A 80 11.87 2.08 -7.25
N ILE A 81 11.43 2.12 -8.52
CA ILE A 81 10.39 1.20 -9.01
C ILE A 81 10.83 -0.26 -8.82
N ALA A 82 12.10 -0.59 -9.09
CA ALA A 82 12.61 -1.95 -8.97
C ALA A 82 12.55 -2.46 -7.52
N SER A 83 12.96 -1.64 -6.54
CA SER A 83 12.85 -2.00 -5.12
C SER A 83 11.40 -2.09 -4.68
N PHE A 84 10.51 -1.23 -5.19
CA PHE A 84 9.07 -1.31 -4.94
C PHE A 84 8.45 -2.61 -5.48
N ILE A 85 8.81 -3.02 -6.70
CA ILE A 85 8.35 -4.30 -7.29
C ILE A 85 8.78 -5.47 -6.42
N ALA A 86 10.01 -5.46 -5.88
CA ALA A 86 10.49 -6.52 -5.00
C ALA A 86 9.65 -6.67 -3.72
N LEU A 87 8.95 -5.62 -3.29
CA LEU A 87 8.04 -5.67 -2.13
C LEU A 87 6.67 -6.29 -2.45
N GLN A 88 6.28 -6.41 -3.73
CA GLN A 88 4.94 -6.88 -4.12
C GLN A 88 4.62 -8.28 -3.62
N VAL A 89 5.64 -9.12 -3.44
CA VAL A 89 5.50 -10.46 -2.83
C VAL A 89 4.78 -10.42 -1.48
N LEU A 90 4.90 -9.33 -0.70
CA LEU A 90 4.20 -9.18 0.58
C LEU A 90 2.69 -8.95 0.42
N TRP A 91 2.28 -8.29 -0.67
CA TRP A 91 0.88 -8.04 -1.00
C TRP A 91 0.22 -9.23 -1.68
N GLU A 92 0.98 -10.03 -2.43
CA GLU A 92 0.53 -11.24 -3.13
C GLU A 92 0.59 -12.51 -2.27
N LYS A 93 1.37 -12.49 -1.17
CA LYS A 93 1.54 -13.61 -0.25
C LYS A 93 0.19 -14.21 0.17
N ASP A 94 0.17 -15.53 0.30
CA ASP A 94 -1.00 -16.34 0.66
C ASP A 94 -2.12 -16.27 -0.39
N ASP A 95 -1.76 -16.22 -1.69
CA ASP A 95 -2.68 -16.13 -2.82
C ASP A 95 -3.65 -14.94 -2.70
N ALA A 96 -3.11 -13.81 -2.23
CA ALA A 96 -3.93 -12.65 -1.90
C ALA A 96 -4.46 -11.93 -3.15
N LEU A 97 -3.76 -12.05 -4.28
CA LEU A 97 -4.07 -11.35 -5.53
C LEU A 97 -3.80 -12.24 -6.75
N GLU A 98 -4.71 -12.24 -7.72
CA GLU A 98 -4.42 -12.77 -9.06
C GLU A 98 -3.98 -11.61 -9.96
N VAL A 99 -2.69 -11.57 -10.27
CA VAL A 99 -2.03 -10.42 -10.91
C VAL A 99 -1.61 -10.72 -12.35
N GLU A 100 -1.93 -9.79 -13.25
CA GLU A 100 -1.44 -9.75 -14.63
C GLU A 100 -0.49 -8.55 -14.77
N THR A 101 0.83 -8.80 -14.83
CA THR A 101 1.80 -7.72 -15.09
C THR A 101 1.81 -7.35 -16.57
N LEU A 102 1.60 -6.06 -16.85
CA LEU A 102 1.59 -5.51 -18.21
C LEU A 102 2.92 -4.83 -18.56
N ARG A 103 3.57 -4.20 -17.57
CA ARG A 103 4.86 -3.51 -17.74
C ARG A 103 5.62 -3.48 -16.43
N ALA A 104 6.92 -3.74 -16.48
CA ALA A 104 7.82 -3.60 -15.34
C ALA A 104 9.21 -3.18 -15.85
N ASP A 105 9.58 -1.92 -15.63
CA ASP A 105 10.88 -1.38 -15.98
C ASP A 105 11.30 -0.25 -15.00
N ALA A 106 12.37 0.47 -15.32
CA ALA A 106 12.91 1.52 -14.44
C ALA A 106 11.95 2.70 -14.22
N ASP A 107 11.05 2.98 -15.17
CA ASP A 107 10.20 4.17 -15.16
C ASP A 107 8.75 3.85 -14.77
N ALA A 108 8.33 2.59 -14.91
CA ALA A 108 6.94 2.20 -14.78
C ALA A 108 6.72 0.78 -14.25
N TYR A 109 5.63 0.63 -13.51
CA TYR A 109 5.06 -0.66 -13.14
C TYR A 109 3.55 -0.65 -13.36
N ASP A 110 3.09 -1.44 -14.34
CA ASP A 110 1.69 -1.58 -14.71
C ASP A 110 1.24 -3.01 -14.52
N TYR A 111 0.12 -3.19 -13.82
CA TYR A 111 -0.49 -4.48 -13.65
C TYR A 111 -2.00 -4.36 -13.43
N ASN A 112 -2.70 -5.43 -13.76
CA ASN A 112 -4.10 -5.60 -13.39
C ASN A 112 -4.22 -6.64 -12.29
N VAL A 113 -5.23 -6.47 -11.44
CA VAL A 113 -5.67 -7.50 -10.50
C VAL A 113 -7.05 -7.97 -10.93
N HIS A 114 -7.20 -9.28 -11.17
CA HIS A 114 -8.45 -9.91 -11.60
C HIS A 114 -9.21 -10.59 -10.44
N ARG A 115 -8.50 -10.98 -9.37
CA ARG A 115 -9.08 -11.45 -8.11
C ARG A 115 -8.38 -10.80 -6.91
N CYS A 116 -9.14 -10.41 -5.89
CA CYS A 116 -8.61 -9.69 -4.73
C CYS A 116 -9.16 -10.25 -3.41
N SER A 117 -8.34 -11.04 -2.72
CA SER A 117 -8.69 -11.64 -1.42
C SER A 117 -8.93 -10.59 -0.33
N TYR A 118 -8.35 -9.38 -0.45
CA TYR A 118 -8.68 -8.26 0.45
C TYR A 118 -10.15 -7.85 0.30
N ALA A 119 -10.65 -7.73 -0.93
CA ALA A 119 -12.05 -7.41 -1.20
C ALA A 119 -12.99 -8.48 -0.63
N GLU A 120 -12.72 -9.74 -0.95
CA GLU A 120 -13.45 -10.90 -0.45
C GLU A 120 -13.50 -10.90 1.09
N MET A 121 -12.35 -10.72 1.74
CA MET A 121 -12.22 -10.68 3.19
C MET A 121 -13.07 -9.57 3.82
N TYR A 122 -12.94 -8.31 3.37
CA TYR A 122 -13.71 -7.22 3.97
C TYR A 122 -15.22 -7.39 3.76
N HIS A 123 -15.66 -7.92 2.61
CA HIS A 123 -17.07 -8.25 2.41
C HIS A 123 -17.53 -9.36 3.38
N ALA A 124 -16.77 -10.44 3.53
CA ALA A 124 -17.08 -11.52 4.47
C ALA A 124 -17.12 -11.05 5.93
N MET A 125 -16.27 -10.09 6.29
CA MET A 125 -16.26 -9.46 7.62
C MET A 125 -17.41 -8.46 7.84
N GLY A 126 -18.23 -8.16 6.83
CA GLY A 126 -19.28 -7.13 6.90
C GLY A 126 -18.74 -5.69 6.85
N LEU A 127 -17.51 -5.50 6.37
CA LEU A 127 -16.82 -4.22 6.23
C LEU A 127 -16.77 -3.70 4.79
N GLY A 128 -17.51 -4.32 3.87
CA GLY A 128 -17.48 -3.96 2.44
C GLY A 128 -17.72 -2.46 2.16
N GLU A 129 -18.53 -1.79 2.98
CA GLU A 129 -18.77 -0.35 2.83
C GLU A 129 -17.53 0.53 3.04
N ILE A 130 -16.57 0.08 3.87
CA ILE A 130 -15.32 0.81 4.14
C ILE A 130 -14.06 0.08 3.68
N GLY A 131 -14.17 -1.12 3.11
CA GLY A 131 -13.00 -1.90 2.69
C GLY A 131 -12.07 -1.14 1.73
N HIS A 132 -12.63 -0.26 0.89
CA HIS A 132 -11.83 0.61 0.00
C HIS A 132 -10.98 1.63 0.77
N LEU A 133 -11.44 2.10 1.92
CA LEU A 133 -10.68 2.97 2.82
C LEU A 133 -9.59 2.18 3.53
N LEU A 134 -9.89 0.94 3.94
CA LEU A 134 -8.99 0.09 4.73
C LEU A 134 -7.82 -0.48 3.93
N SER A 135 -8.00 -0.75 2.63
CA SER A 135 -6.94 -1.30 1.78
C SER A 135 -6.65 -0.47 0.53
N CYS A 136 -7.63 -0.22 -0.34
CA CYS A 136 -7.35 0.38 -1.65
C CYS A 136 -6.75 1.80 -1.52
N ALA A 137 -7.29 2.63 -0.63
CA ALA A 137 -6.80 3.98 -0.40
C ALA A 137 -5.36 4.01 0.11
N ARG A 138 -4.85 2.91 0.68
CA ARG A 138 -3.48 2.83 1.17
C ARG A 138 -2.45 2.80 0.05
N ASP A 139 -2.80 2.32 -1.14
CA ASP A 139 -1.81 2.06 -2.18
C ASP A 139 -1.14 3.35 -2.71
N SER A 140 -1.92 4.43 -2.88
CA SER A 140 -1.40 5.75 -3.27
C SER A 140 -0.64 6.45 -2.14
N GLU A 141 -1.09 6.27 -0.90
CA GLU A 141 -0.46 6.88 0.27
C GLU A 141 0.84 6.18 0.67
N PHE A 142 0.86 4.84 0.55
CA PHE A 142 2.05 4.05 0.74
C PHE A 142 3.13 4.47 -0.26
N ILE A 143 2.79 4.59 -1.56
CA ILE A 143 3.79 5.00 -2.55
C ILE A 143 4.27 6.43 -2.30
N ALA A 144 3.40 7.35 -1.88
CA ALA A 144 3.80 8.71 -1.51
C ALA A 144 4.77 8.75 -0.32
N GLY A 145 4.61 7.84 0.65
CA GLY A 145 5.54 7.65 1.76
C GLY A 145 6.83 6.92 1.37
N TYR A 146 6.74 5.96 0.45
CA TYR A 146 7.86 5.12 0.01
C TYR A 146 8.82 5.88 -0.92
N ASP A 147 8.29 6.44 -2.01
CA ASP A 147 9.07 7.26 -2.93
C ASP A 147 8.18 8.38 -3.50
N PRO A 148 8.34 9.63 -3.03
CA PRO A 148 7.49 10.74 -3.48
C PRO A 148 7.68 11.05 -4.98
N ARG A 149 8.70 10.50 -5.65
CA ARG A 149 8.89 10.66 -7.10
C ARG A 149 7.99 9.71 -7.91
N ILE A 150 7.35 8.72 -7.28
CA ILE A 150 6.48 7.75 -7.94
C ILE A 150 5.02 8.13 -7.68
N GLU A 151 4.21 8.13 -8.74
CA GLU A 151 2.77 8.34 -8.67
C GLU A 151 2.01 7.08 -9.07
N LEU A 152 0.89 6.82 -8.40
CA LEU A 152 -0.09 5.80 -8.78
C LEU A 152 -1.29 6.48 -9.48
N THR A 153 -1.60 6.04 -10.69
CA THR A 153 -2.92 6.20 -11.29
C THR A 153 -3.67 4.88 -11.23
N ARG A 154 -4.92 4.92 -10.76
CA ARG A 154 -5.84 3.79 -10.76
C ARG A 154 -7.27 4.29 -10.91
N THR A 155 -8.02 3.72 -11.84
CA THR A 155 -9.36 4.18 -12.21
C THR A 155 -10.47 3.24 -11.79
N SER A 156 -10.14 1.99 -11.49
CA SER A 156 -11.06 0.93 -11.10
C SER A 156 -10.52 0.14 -9.92
N THR A 157 -11.41 -0.34 -9.05
CA THR A 157 -11.09 -1.31 -8.01
C THR A 157 -12.19 -2.36 -7.88
N ILE A 158 -11.81 -3.62 -7.65
CA ILE A 158 -12.76 -4.71 -7.37
C ILE A 158 -13.60 -4.40 -6.12
N MET A 159 -12.97 -3.86 -5.07
CA MET A 159 -13.64 -3.47 -3.83
C MET A 159 -14.81 -2.49 -4.03
N GLN A 160 -14.72 -1.61 -5.04
CA GLN A 160 -15.77 -0.65 -5.37
C GLN A 160 -16.68 -1.13 -6.52
N GLY A 161 -16.64 -2.42 -6.85
CA GLY A 161 -17.50 -3.04 -7.88
C GLY A 161 -16.94 -3.02 -9.30
N GLY A 162 -15.68 -2.63 -9.48
CA GLY A 162 -14.98 -2.72 -10.76
C GLY A 162 -14.68 -4.18 -11.17
N LYS A 163 -14.52 -4.42 -12.47
CA LYS A 163 -14.18 -5.77 -12.99
C LYS A 163 -12.73 -6.19 -12.69
N CYS A 164 -11.84 -5.23 -12.53
CA CYS A 164 -10.44 -5.42 -12.15
C CYS A 164 -9.93 -4.17 -11.41
N CYS A 165 -8.77 -4.28 -10.75
CA CYS A 165 -8.00 -3.12 -10.32
C CYS A 165 -6.90 -2.82 -11.36
N ASP A 166 -6.76 -1.56 -11.79
CA ASP A 166 -5.83 -1.16 -12.86
C ASP A 166 -4.69 -0.27 -12.35
N PHE A 167 -3.66 -0.88 -11.77
CA PHE A 167 -2.53 -0.14 -11.17
C PHE A 167 -1.57 0.37 -12.24
N ARG A 168 -1.30 1.68 -12.23
CA ARG A 168 -0.35 2.32 -13.16
C ARG A 168 0.62 3.22 -12.38
N TYR A 169 1.82 2.72 -12.09
CA TYR A 169 2.86 3.49 -11.39
C TYR A 169 3.80 4.17 -12.38
N ARG A 170 4.15 5.44 -12.15
CA ARG A 170 5.07 6.22 -13.00
C ARG A 170 6.03 7.04 -12.15
N VAL A 171 7.29 7.16 -12.58
CA VAL A 171 8.21 8.17 -12.06
C VAL A 171 7.85 9.54 -12.68
N ARG A 172 7.62 10.57 -11.85
CA ARG A 172 7.18 11.92 -12.29
C ARG A 172 8.09 12.53 -13.36
N ASP A 173 9.39 12.25 -13.32
CA ASP A 173 10.40 12.89 -14.20
C ASP A 173 10.73 12.10 -15.48
N ALA A 174 10.13 10.93 -15.72
CA ALA A 174 10.41 10.13 -16.92
C ALA A 174 10.02 10.84 -18.24
N GLN A 175 9.14 11.85 -18.18
CA GLN A 175 8.78 12.71 -19.32
C GLN A 175 9.74 13.91 -19.46
N ALA A 176 10.22 14.48 -18.35
CA ALA A 176 11.18 15.59 -18.37
C ALA A 176 12.55 15.14 -18.90
N GLN A 177 13.00 13.93 -18.53
CA GLN A 177 14.26 13.37 -19.01
C GLN A 177 14.24 13.10 -20.53
N LYS A 178 13.09 12.67 -21.09
CA LYS A 178 12.94 12.43 -22.54
C LYS A 178 12.93 13.74 -23.33
N ALA A 179 12.20 14.74 -22.87
CA ALA A 179 12.15 16.07 -23.48
C ALA A 179 13.53 16.76 -23.47
N HIS A 180 14.32 16.60 -22.41
CA HIS A 180 15.66 17.17 -22.33
C HIS A 180 16.69 16.45 -23.20
N THR A 181 16.53 15.14 -23.42
CA THR A 181 17.44 14.34 -24.24
C THR A 181 17.20 14.55 -25.74
N GLU A 182 15.94 14.77 -26.15
CA GLU A 182 15.59 15.09 -27.54
C GLU A 182 16.00 16.51 -27.94
N GLN A 183 16.01 17.47 -27.01
CA GLN A 183 16.49 18.84 -27.25
C GLN A 183 18.02 18.99 -27.23
N ALA A 184 18.76 18.03 -26.64
CA ALA A 184 20.22 18.07 -26.60
C ALA A 184 20.89 17.38 -27.81
N ASN A 185 20.12 16.63 -28.60
CA ASN A 185 20.59 15.86 -29.76
C ASN A 185 20.01 16.36 -31.11
N GLY A 186 19.33 17.51 -31.12
CA GLY A 186 18.84 18.19 -32.32
C GLY A 186 19.53 19.55 -32.50
#